data_AF-A0A2C9KCG3-F1
#
_entry.id   AF-A0A2C9KCG3-F1
#
_cell.length_a   1.000
_cell.length_b   1.000
_cell.length_c   1.000
_cell.angle_alpha   90.00
_cell.angle_beta   90.00
_cell.angle_gamma   90.00
#
_symmetry.space_group_name_H-M   'P 1'
#
loop_
_entity.id
_entity.type
_entity.pdbx_description
1 polymer ?
#
loop_
_entity_poly.entity_id
_entity_poly.type
_entity_poly.pdbx_seq_one_letter_code
_entity_poly.pdbx_strand_id
1 'polypeptide(L)'
;MFVGLQGTGKTTSVAKLANYLKSKYPTKKILLVACDIYRPAAIDQLKTLGESLNIEVLEKGTKVNPVDLAKEAYHKSHYEGYDIVIYDTAGRLHTNKELMDELHQIKKIVKPAETIMTIDALSGQDIINVAQTFHDAIELSSFFITKLDGNAKGGAAISISYLMKLPIKLAGTGEKVGDIEVFNPHRIVNRILGLGDIETLTEKIEEAIDLDKQKKDAKKFIDGNVDFDEAEKKLKLFETLISSMTKEERKNPKLLKEPSRKQRVIKGSGKTAQDFNKLMNQFEQAKTLMKQFKNMPNNPLNQLK
;
A
#
# COMPACT_ATOMS: atom_id res chain seq x y z
N MET A 1 -12.64 -7.10 -14.07
CA MET A 1 -12.30 -8.52 -14.33
C MET A 1 -10.85 -8.75 -13.92
N PHE A 2 -10.58 -9.72 -13.05
CA PHE A 2 -9.22 -10.05 -12.60
C PHE A 2 -8.63 -11.18 -13.44
N VAL A 3 -7.38 -11.05 -13.86
CA VAL A 3 -6.65 -12.04 -14.66
C VAL A 3 -5.20 -12.18 -14.18
N GLY A 4 -4.49 -13.21 -14.67
CA GLY A 4 -3.06 -13.43 -14.36
C GLY A 4 -2.73 -14.87 -13.99
N LEU A 5 -1.44 -15.14 -13.78
CA LEU A 5 -0.91 -16.49 -13.56
C LEU A 5 -1.48 -17.18 -12.31
N GLN A 6 -1.33 -18.50 -12.23
CA GLN A 6 -1.68 -19.24 -11.02
C GLN A 6 -0.80 -18.81 -9.84
N GLY A 7 -1.38 -18.72 -8.64
CA GLY A 7 -0.63 -18.42 -7.42
C GLY A 7 -0.25 -16.95 -7.20
N THR A 8 -0.64 -16.04 -8.10
CA THR A 8 -0.37 -14.59 -7.97
C THR A 8 -1.28 -13.88 -6.97
N GLY A 9 -2.26 -14.57 -6.38
CA GLY A 9 -3.17 -14.01 -5.38
C GLY A 9 -4.45 -13.36 -5.92
N LYS A 10 -4.96 -13.77 -7.10
CA LYS A 10 -6.20 -13.25 -7.71
C LYS A 10 -7.41 -13.24 -6.78
N THR A 11 -7.82 -14.41 -6.28
CA THR A 11 -8.99 -14.57 -5.41
C THR A 11 -8.89 -13.68 -4.16
N THR A 12 -7.72 -13.63 -3.53
CA THR A 12 -7.47 -12.74 -2.39
C THR A 12 -7.53 -11.26 -2.80
N SER A 13 -6.98 -10.90 -3.97
CA SER A 13 -7.00 -9.52 -4.48
C SER A 13 -8.41 -9.04 -4.82
N VAL A 14 -9.26 -9.95 -5.33
CA VAL A 14 -10.69 -9.71 -5.56
C VAL A 14 -11.40 -9.36 -4.25
N ALA A 15 -11.20 -10.16 -3.20
CA ALA A 15 -11.79 -9.89 -1.89
C ALA A 15 -11.28 -8.59 -1.27
N LYS A 16 -9.97 -8.30 -1.38
CA LYS A 16 -9.39 -7.04 -0.90
C LYS A 16 -9.96 -5.82 -1.62
N LEU A 17 -10.09 -5.89 -2.96
CA LEU A 17 -10.73 -4.82 -3.72
C LEU A 17 -12.19 -4.66 -3.33
N ALA A 18 -12.93 -5.75 -3.18
CA ALA A 18 -14.33 -5.72 -2.78
C ALA A 18 -14.51 -5.04 -1.41
N ASN A 19 -13.67 -5.39 -0.43
CA ASN A 19 -13.66 -4.77 0.89
C ASN A 19 -13.32 -3.27 0.79
N TYR A 20 -12.26 -2.91 0.07
CA TYR A 20 -11.85 -1.51 -0.16
C TYR A 20 -12.98 -0.68 -0.78
N LEU A 21 -13.65 -1.21 -1.81
CA LEU A 21 -14.77 -0.54 -2.50
C LEU A 21 -16.01 -0.45 -1.61
N LYS A 22 -16.32 -1.47 -0.81
CA LYS A 22 -17.42 -1.45 0.14
C LYS A 22 -17.23 -0.37 1.20
N SER A 23 -16.02 -0.25 1.75
CA SER A 23 -15.70 0.82 2.72
C SER A 23 -15.73 2.21 2.08
N LYS A 24 -15.22 2.35 0.85
CA LYS A 24 -15.14 3.63 0.14
C LYS A 24 -16.49 4.10 -0.39
N TYR A 25 -17.35 3.17 -0.79
CA TYR A 25 -18.67 3.45 -1.36
C TYR A 25 -19.75 2.58 -0.70
N PRO A 26 -20.16 2.92 0.55
CA PRO A 26 -21.07 2.07 1.34
C PRO A 26 -22.46 1.86 0.72
N THR A 27 -22.87 2.75 -0.19
CA THR A 27 -24.16 2.67 -0.88
C THR A 27 -24.13 1.80 -2.14
N LYS A 28 -22.95 1.35 -2.57
CA LYS A 28 -22.78 0.58 -3.80
C LYS A 28 -22.94 -0.91 -3.53
N LYS A 29 -23.80 -1.56 -4.31
CA LYS A 29 -24.03 -3.02 -4.21
C LYS A 29 -22.99 -3.77 -5.04
N ILE A 30 -22.24 -4.66 -4.39
CA ILE A 30 -21.12 -5.39 -4.99
C ILE A 30 -21.49 -6.86 -5.18
N LEU A 31 -21.16 -7.43 -6.34
CA LEU A 31 -21.26 -8.86 -6.66
C LEU A 31 -19.87 -9.41 -6.97
N LEU A 32 -19.52 -10.55 -6.35
CA LEU A 32 -18.35 -11.34 -6.74
C LEU A 32 -18.77 -12.51 -7.62
N VAL A 33 -17.93 -12.89 -8.58
CA VAL A 33 -18.23 -13.98 -9.52
C VAL A 33 -17.06 -14.95 -9.57
N ALA A 34 -17.31 -16.22 -9.22
CA ALA A 34 -16.29 -17.27 -9.14
C ALA A 34 -16.07 -17.94 -10.51
N CYS A 35 -15.36 -17.28 -11.42
CA CYS A 35 -15.05 -17.82 -12.75
C CYS A 35 -13.87 -18.82 -12.77
N ASP A 36 -13.11 -19.02 -11.67
CA ASP A 36 -12.12 -20.11 -11.54
C ASP A 36 -12.81 -21.46 -11.25
N ILE A 37 -13.61 -21.93 -12.21
CA ILE A 37 -14.39 -23.19 -12.10
C ILE A 37 -13.50 -24.44 -12.03
N TYR A 38 -12.24 -24.33 -12.44
CA TYR A 38 -11.30 -25.44 -12.52
C TYR A 38 -10.67 -25.76 -11.16
N ARG A 39 -10.77 -24.86 -10.19
CA ARG A 39 -10.19 -25.01 -8.85
C ARG A 39 -11.32 -24.94 -7.82
N PRO A 40 -11.90 -26.08 -7.40
CA PRO A 40 -12.98 -26.10 -6.41
C PRO A 40 -12.65 -25.27 -5.15
N ALA A 41 -11.43 -25.42 -4.64
CA ALA A 41 -10.96 -24.68 -3.48
C ALA A 41 -10.92 -23.14 -3.69
N ALA A 42 -10.77 -22.66 -4.92
CA ALA A 42 -10.82 -21.22 -5.21
C ALA A 42 -12.25 -20.69 -5.13
N ILE A 43 -13.24 -21.47 -5.57
CA ILE A 43 -14.66 -21.16 -5.39
C ILE A 43 -14.99 -21.07 -3.90
N ASP A 44 -14.64 -22.12 -3.13
CA ASP A 44 -14.89 -22.17 -1.69
C ASP A 44 -14.18 -21.04 -0.93
N GLN A 45 -12.95 -20.71 -1.34
CA GLN A 45 -12.20 -19.57 -0.82
C GLN A 45 -12.94 -18.26 -1.09
N LEU A 46 -13.41 -18.02 -2.32
CA LEU A 46 -14.12 -16.78 -2.65
C LEU A 46 -15.44 -16.69 -1.91
N LYS A 47 -16.18 -17.80 -1.74
CA LYS A 47 -17.42 -17.86 -0.94
C LYS A 47 -17.16 -17.48 0.50
N THR A 48 -16.17 -18.11 1.14
CA THR A 48 -15.80 -17.82 2.54
C THR A 48 -15.42 -16.34 2.71
N LEU A 49 -14.66 -15.79 1.76
CA LEU A 49 -14.29 -14.38 1.76
C LEU A 49 -15.51 -13.47 1.57
N GLY A 50 -16.40 -13.77 0.62
CA GLY A 50 -17.64 -13.03 0.40
C GLY A 50 -18.56 -13.02 1.61
N GLU A 51 -18.76 -14.18 2.25
CA GLU A 51 -19.52 -14.32 3.50
C GLU A 51 -18.93 -13.47 4.61
N SER A 52 -17.61 -13.55 4.82
CA SER A 52 -16.92 -12.75 5.86
C SER A 52 -17.04 -11.23 5.63
N LEU A 53 -17.17 -10.82 4.37
CA LEU A 53 -17.34 -9.42 3.98
C LEU A 53 -18.81 -9.01 3.89
N ASN A 54 -19.76 -9.94 4.05
CA ASN A 54 -21.18 -9.76 3.73
C ASN A 54 -21.36 -9.18 2.31
N ILE A 55 -20.80 -9.87 1.32
CA ILE A 55 -20.88 -9.58 -0.12
C ILE A 55 -21.32 -10.87 -0.83
N GLU A 56 -22.33 -10.78 -1.70
CA GLU A 56 -22.82 -11.93 -2.44
C GLU A 56 -21.78 -12.46 -3.44
N VAL A 57 -21.67 -13.78 -3.52
CA VAL A 57 -20.80 -14.49 -4.48
C VAL A 57 -21.67 -15.36 -5.37
N LEU A 58 -21.62 -15.11 -6.69
CA LEU A 58 -22.23 -15.98 -7.68
C LEU A 58 -21.25 -17.09 -8.09
N GLU A 59 -21.70 -18.33 -7.94
CA GLU A 59 -20.98 -19.54 -8.27
C GLU A 59 -21.95 -20.65 -8.69
N LYS A 60 -21.48 -21.61 -9.49
CA LYS A 60 -22.26 -22.79 -9.92
C LYS A 60 -21.42 -24.08 -9.90
N GLY A 61 -20.47 -24.16 -8.96
CA GLY A 61 -19.51 -25.27 -8.87
C GLY A 61 -18.60 -25.38 -10.10
N THR A 62 -18.14 -26.59 -10.39
CA THR A 62 -17.04 -26.86 -11.35
C THR A 62 -17.48 -27.43 -12.70
N LYS A 63 -18.76 -27.77 -12.86
CA LYS A 63 -19.29 -28.43 -14.07
C LYS A 63 -19.93 -27.47 -15.07
N VAL A 64 -19.91 -26.18 -14.79
CA VAL A 64 -20.46 -25.14 -15.68
C VAL A 64 -19.37 -24.58 -16.59
N ASN A 65 -19.75 -24.02 -17.73
CA ASN A 65 -18.85 -23.22 -18.54
C ASN A 65 -18.67 -21.83 -17.88
N PRO A 66 -17.43 -21.31 -17.76
CA PRO A 66 -17.22 -20.03 -17.08
C PRO A 66 -17.68 -18.82 -17.90
N VAL A 67 -17.78 -18.96 -19.23
CA VAL A 67 -18.40 -17.98 -20.13
C VAL A 67 -19.90 -17.85 -19.83
N ASP A 68 -20.59 -18.97 -19.64
CA ASP A 68 -22.02 -18.99 -19.29
C ASP A 68 -22.26 -18.40 -17.89
N LEU A 69 -21.41 -18.76 -16.92
CA LEU A 69 -21.46 -18.16 -15.57
C LEU A 69 -21.24 -16.65 -15.62
N ALA A 70 -20.27 -16.17 -16.41
CA ALA A 70 -19.99 -14.74 -16.53
C ALA A 70 -21.15 -13.99 -17.20
N LYS A 71 -21.79 -14.60 -18.21
CA LYS A 71 -22.98 -14.07 -18.87
C LYS A 71 -24.17 -13.98 -17.93
N GLU A 72 -24.40 -15.02 -17.13
CA GLU A 72 -25.45 -15.01 -16.12
C GLU A 72 -25.21 -13.94 -15.06
N ALA A 73 -23.97 -13.82 -14.58
CA ALA A 73 -23.59 -12.76 -13.66
C ALA A 73 -23.89 -11.36 -14.22
N TYR A 74 -23.61 -11.16 -15.51
CA TYR A 74 -23.91 -9.92 -16.21
C TYR A 74 -25.43 -9.64 -16.26
N HIS A 75 -26.27 -10.64 -16.54
CA HIS A 75 -27.72 -10.44 -16.53
C HIS A 75 -28.28 -10.21 -15.13
N LYS A 76 -27.83 -11.02 -14.14
CA LYS A 76 -28.20 -10.88 -12.74
C LYS A 76 -27.82 -9.51 -12.20
N SER A 77 -26.63 -9.00 -12.54
CA SER A 77 -26.18 -7.70 -12.06
C SER A 77 -27.09 -6.55 -12.48
N HIS A 78 -27.57 -6.57 -13.73
CA HIS A 78 -28.48 -5.57 -14.25
C HIS A 78 -29.89 -5.70 -13.67
N TYR A 79 -30.40 -6.93 -13.56
CA TYR A 79 -31.75 -7.18 -13.06
C TYR A 79 -31.89 -6.87 -11.57
N GLU A 80 -30.89 -7.21 -10.76
CA GLU A 80 -30.91 -7.03 -9.31
C GLU A 80 -30.21 -5.74 -8.82
N GLY A 81 -29.84 -4.85 -9.75
CA GLY A 81 -29.31 -3.53 -9.45
C GLY A 81 -27.94 -3.52 -8.75
N TYR A 82 -27.03 -4.40 -9.17
CA TYR A 82 -25.64 -4.37 -8.70
C TYR A 82 -24.86 -3.26 -9.39
N ASP A 83 -24.15 -2.44 -8.61
CA ASP A 83 -23.34 -1.35 -9.14
C ASP A 83 -21.95 -1.81 -9.60
N ILE A 84 -21.37 -2.78 -8.89
CA ILE A 84 -19.99 -3.22 -9.07
C ILE A 84 -19.97 -4.74 -9.15
N VAL A 85 -19.41 -5.28 -10.24
CA VAL A 85 -19.25 -6.72 -10.42
C VAL A 85 -17.77 -7.05 -10.60
N ILE A 86 -17.26 -7.96 -9.78
CA ILE A 86 -15.85 -8.37 -9.80
C ILE A 86 -15.77 -9.85 -10.15
N TYR A 87 -15.23 -10.12 -11.34
CA TYR A 87 -15.01 -11.46 -11.87
C TYR A 87 -13.62 -11.97 -11.47
N ASP A 88 -13.54 -13.08 -10.73
CA ASP A 88 -12.32 -13.80 -10.40
C ASP A 88 -12.11 -14.96 -11.39
N THR A 89 -11.20 -14.80 -12.35
CA THR A 89 -10.96 -15.83 -13.38
C THR A 89 -9.90 -16.83 -12.97
N ALA A 90 -9.89 -17.98 -13.64
CA ALA A 90 -8.82 -18.96 -13.48
C ALA A 90 -7.43 -18.36 -13.76
N GLY A 91 -6.43 -18.85 -13.03
CA GLY A 91 -5.03 -18.52 -13.30
C GLY A 91 -4.33 -19.62 -14.06
N ARG A 92 -3.80 -19.33 -15.24
CA ARG A 92 -3.05 -20.31 -16.04
C ARG A 92 -1.93 -19.65 -16.85
N LEU A 93 -1.03 -20.50 -17.36
CA LEU A 93 0.07 -20.12 -18.23
C LEU A 93 -0.45 -19.57 -19.56
N HIS A 94 0.23 -18.55 -20.07
CA HIS A 94 -0.04 -17.92 -21.37
C HIS A 94 0.04 -18.88 -22.56
N THR A 95 0.61 -20.08 -22.36
CA THR A 95 0.73 -21.13 -23.37
C THR A 95 -0.56 -21.90 -23.63
N ASN A 96 -1.61 -21.73 -22.80
CA ASN A 96 -2.89 -22.40 -23.00
C ASN A 96 -3.85 -21.54 -23.85
N LYS A 97 -3.93 -21.86 -25.15
CA LYS A 97 -4.75 -21.15 -26.14
C LYS A 97 -6.25 -21.19 -25.82
N GLU A 98 -6.78 -22.35 -25.41
CA GLU A 98 -8.20 -22.53 -25.10
C GLU A 98 -8.66 -21.57 -24.00
N LEU A 99 -7.81 -21.36 -23.00
CA LEU A 99 -8.12 -20.48 -21.88
C LEU A 99 -8.03 -18.99 -22.26
N MET A 100 -7.10 -18.62 -23.13
CA MET A 100 -7.06 -17.24 -23.65
C MET A 100 -8.30 -16.94 -24.49
N ASP A 101 -8.77 -17.92 -25.28
CA ASP A 101 -10.01 -17.82 -26.04
C ASP A 101 -11.23 -17.69 -25.10
N GLU A 102 -11.25 -18.43 -23.99
CA GLU A 102 -12.27 -18.29 -22.94
C GLU A 102 -12.30 -16.89 -22.32
N LEU A 103 -11.14 -16.36 -21.90
CA LEU A 103 -11.05 -15.00 -21.35
C LEU A 103 -11.51 -13.95 -22.35
N HIS A 104 -11.17 -14.15 -23.63
CA HIS A 104 -11.60 -13.28 -24.72
C HIS A 104 -13.13 -13.32 -24.91
N GLN A 105 -13.76 -14.49 -24.80
CA GLN A 105 -15.21 -14.64 -24.83
C GLN A 105 -15.88 -13.96 -23.63
N ILE A 106 -15.36 -14.18 -22.42
CA ILE A 106 -15.85 -13.51 -21.19
C ILE A 106 -15.78 -11.99 -21.38
N LYS A 107 -14.63 -11.45 -21.82
CA LYS A 107 -14.45 -10.01 -22.04
C LYS A 107 -15.46 -9.45 -23.04
N LYS A 108 -15.71 -10.15 -24.16
CA LYS A 108 -16.69 -9.74 -25.18
C LYS A 108 -18.11 -9.62 -24.64
N ILE A 109 -18.49 -10.52 -23.74
CA ILE A 109 -19.83 -10.55 -23.14
C ILE A 109 -19.97 -9.48 -22.07
N VAL A 110 -19.07 -9.48 -21.08
CA VAL A 110 -19.24 -8.65 -19.88
C VAL A 110 -18.71 -7.22 -20.05
N LYS A 111 -17.93 -6.97 -21.12
CA LYS A 111 -17.36 -5.66 -21.49
C LYS A 111 -16.81 -4.91 -20.26
N PRO A 112 -15.85 -5.50 -19.55
CA PRO A 112 -15.44 -5.00 -18.25
C PRO A 112 -14.83 -3.60 -18.39
N ALA A 113 -15.24 -2.67 -17.52
CA ALA A 113 -14.64 -1.33 -17.45
C ALA A 113 -13.15 -1.39 -17.09
N GLU A 114 -12.75 -2.42 -16.33
CA GLU A 114 -11.36 -2.64 -15.92
C GLU A 114 -11.00 -4.11 -16.08
N THR A 115 -9.89 -4.38 -16.77
CA THR A 115 -9.24 -5.70 -16.86
C THR A 115 -7.92 -5.62 -16.12
N ILE A 116 -7.90 -6.15 -14.90
CA ILE A 116 -6.82 -5.96 -13.93
C ILE A 116 -5.99 -7.23 -13.87
N MET A 117 -4.71 -7.13 -14.20
CA MET A 117 -3.78 -8.26 -14.06
C MET A 117 -3.11 -8.24 -12.68
N THR A 118 -3.19 -9.33 -11.95
CA THR A 118 -2.42 -9.51 -10.72
C THR A 118 -0.99 -9.91 -11.02
N ILE A 119 -0.04 -9.25 -10.36
CA ILE A 119 1.39 -9.52 -10.45
C ILE A 119 1.97 -9.70 -9.05
N ASP A 120 2.79 -10.72 -8.85
CA ASP A 120 3.50 -10.92 -7.58
C ASP A 120 4.71 -9.98 -7.53
N ALA A 121 4.91 -9.24 -6.44
CA ALA A 121 6.05 -8.34 -6.26
C ALA A 121 7.41 -9.05 -6.34
N LEU A 122 7.46 -10.36 -6.11
CA LEU A 122 8.66 -11.20 -6.24
C LEU A 122 8.91 -11.70 -7.67
N SER A 123 8.01 -11.41 -8.61
CA SER A 123 8.13 -11.89 -9.99
C SER A 123 9.41 -11.37 -10.65
N GLY A 124 10.10 -12.26 -11.37
CA GLY A 124 11.28 -11.91 -12.17
C GLY A 124 10.93 -11.21 -13.48
N GLN A 125 11.92 -11.08 -14.38
CA GLN A 125 11.74 -10.39 -15.67
C GLN A 125 10.72 -11.09 -16.59
N ASP A 126 10.50 -12.40 -16.43
CA ASP A 126 9.55 -13.19 -17.23
C ASP A 126 8.11 -12.69 -17.16
N ILE A 127 7.74 -11.98 -16.08
CA ILE A 127 6.39 -11.43 -15.92
C ILE A 127 6.03 -10.45 -17.04
N ILE A 128 7.02 -9.78 -17.64
CA ILE A 128 6.84 -8.80 -18.71
C ILE A 128 6.27 -9.50 -19.95
N ASN A 129 6.90 -10.61 -20.37
CA ASN A 129 6.44 -11.40 -21.54
C ASN A 129 5.03 -11.96 -21.31
N VAL A 130 4.77 -12.42 -20.08
CA VAL A 130 3.45 -12.91 -19.70
C VAL A 130 2.41 -11.80 -19.81
N ALA A 131 2.67 -10.62 -19.22
CA ALA A 131 1.73 -9.51 -19.27
C ALA A 131 1.50 -8.99 -20.70
N GLN A 132 2.54 -8.96 -21.53
CA GLN A 132 2.40 -8.64 -22.95
C GLN A 132 1.43 -9.61 -23.63
N THR A 133 1.59 -10.92 -23.40
CA THR A 133 0.69 -11.93 -23.97
C THR A 133 -0.75 -11.77 -23.50
N PHE A 134 -0.97 -11.46 -22.21
CA PHE A 134 -2.31 -11.16 -21.70
C PHE A 134 -2.87 -9.87 -22.32
N HIS A 135 -2.06 -8.84 -22.47
CA HIS A 135 -2.48 -7.57 -23.04
C HIS A 135 -2.85 -7.71 -24.52
N ASP A 136 -2.07 -8.44 -25.30
CA ASP A 136 -2.35 -8.64 -26.73
C ASP A 136 -3.67 -9.42 -26.94
N ALA A 137 -4.01 -10.35 -26.04
CA ALA A 137 -5.19 -11.18 -26.18
C ALA A 137 -6.48 -10.54 -25.63
N ILE A 138 -6.39 -9.84 -24.50
CA ILE A 138 -7.56 -9.35 -23.76
C ILE A 138 -7.45 -7.90 -23.28
N GLU A 139 -6.48 -7.13 -23.78
CA GLU A 139 -6.18 -5.71 -23.46
C GLU A 139 -6.37 -5.38 -21.98
N LEU A 140 -5.28 -5.50 -21.24
CA LEU A 140 -5.22 -5.10 -19.82
C LEU A 140 -5.41 -3.58 -19.67
N SER A 141 -6.12 -3.17 -18.61
CA SER A 141 -6.30 -1.76 -18.24
C SER A 141 -5.36 -1.30 -17.13
N SER A 142 -4.98 -2.22 -16.22
CA SER A 142 -4.13 -1.90 -15.08
C SER A 142 -3.56 -3.14 -14.41
N PHE A 143 -2.63 -2.92 -13.49
CA PHE A 143 -2.03 -3.95 -12.65
C PHE A 143 -2.46 -3.83 -11.18
N PHE A 144 -2.51 -4.97 -10.51
CA PHE A 144 -2.61 -5.11 -9.06
C PHE A 144 -1.37 -5.84 -8.55
N ILE A 145 -0.58 -5.22 -7.68
CA ILE A 145 0.60 -5.88 -7.10
C ILE A 145 0.19 -6.65 -5.85
N THR A 146 0.65 -7.89 -5.70
CA THR A 146 0.49 -8.67 -4.48
C THR A 146 1.82 -8.86 -3.76
N LYS A 147 1.76 -9.19 -2.46
CA LYS A 147 2.92 -9.50 -1.61
C LYS A 147 3.95 -8.37 -1.52
N LEU A 148 3.48 -7.12 -1.48
CA LEU A 148 4.35 -5.95 -1.39
C LEU A 148 4.93 -5.73 0.02
N ASP A 149 4.43 -6.42 1.03
CA ASP A 149 4.86 -6.38 2.42
C ASP A 149 6.26 -6.97 2.65
N GLY A 150 6.66 -7.97 1.86
CA GLY A 150 7.94 -8.67 2.04
C GLY A 150 9.19 -7.88 1.61
N ASN A 151 10.33 -8.58 1.56
CA ASN A 151 11.61 -8.07 1.07
C ASN A 151 11.62 -7.77 -0.45
N ALA A 152 10.47 -7.92 -1.11
CA ALA A 152 10.30 -7.65 -2.52
C ALA A 152 10.54 -6.15 -2.79
N LYS A 153 11.59 -5.83 -3.55
CA LYS A 153 11.87 -4.45 -3.96
C LYS A 153 10.82 -3.91 -4.95
N GLY A 154 9.93 -4.75 -5.49
CA GLY A 154 8.86 -4.34 -6.41
C GLY A 154 9.35 -3.86 -7.79
N GLY A 155 10.64 -4.03 -8.10
CA GLY A 155 11.25 -3.50 -9.33
C GLY A 155 10.61 -4.03 -10.61
N ALA A 156 10.25 -5.32 -10.67
CA ALA A 156 9.59 -5.91 -11.83
C ALA A 156 8.21 -5.29 -12.11
N ALA A 157 7.49 -4.90 -11.06
CA ALA A 157 6.19 -4.25 -11.20
C ALA A 157 6.32 -2.81 -11.73
N ILE A 158 7.37 -2.07 -11.36
CA ILE A 158 7.62 -0.77 -12.00
C ILE A 158 7.98 -0.95 -13.48
N SER A 159 8.88 -1.88 -13.77
CA SER A 159 9.31 -2.16 -15.15
C SER A 159 8.14 -2.52 -16.04
N ILE A 160 7.21 -3.37 -15.57
CA ILE A 160 6.05 -3.78 -16.36
C ILE A 160 5.12 -2.60 -16.63
N SER A 161 4.85 -1.76 -15.63
CA SER A 161 4.02 -0.56 -15.76
C SER A 161 4.61 0.41 -16.78
N TYR A 162 5.93 0.65 -16.71
CA TYR A 162 6.63 1.55 -17.62
C TYR A 162 6.65 1.03 -19.06
N LEU A 163 6.98 -0.25 -19.26
CA LEU A 163 7.07 -0.86 -20.60
C LEU A 163 5.69 -0.98 -21.27
N MET A 164 4.69 -1.44 -20.51
CA MET A 164 3.33 -1.64 -21.02
C MET A 164 2.52 -0.34 -21.11
N LYS A 165 3.01 0.75 -20.49
CA LYS A 165 2.29 2.02 -20.35
C LYS A 165 0.91 1.86 -19.69
N LEU A 166 0.80 0.91 -18.75
CA LEU A 166 -0.43 0.65 -17.99
C LEU A 166 -0.21 0.94 -16.50
N PRO A 167 -1.14 1.63 -15.83
CA PRO A 167 -0.96 2.01 -14.44
C PRO A 167 -1.06 0.79 -13.51
N ILE A 168 -0.27 0.80 -12.43
CA ILE A 168 -0.57 0.00 -11.24
C ILE A 168 -1.53 0.83 -10.39
N LYS A 169 -2.71 0.29 -10.07
CA LYS A 169 -3.74 1.03 -9.32
C LYS A 169 -3.69 0.74 -7.82
N LEU A 170 -3.48 -0.52 -7.46
CA LEU A 170 -3.60 -1.01 -6.09
C LEU A 170 -2.48 -2.01 -5.78
N ALA A 171 -2.11 -2.08 -4.51
CA ALA A 171 -1.16 -3.06 -4.01
C ALA A 171 -1.69 -3.75 -2.75
N GLY A 172 -1.48 -5.05 -2.64
CA GLY A 172 -1.71 -5.84 -1.45
C GLY A 172 -0.47 -5.85 -0.56
N THR A 173 -0.63 -5.42 0.69
CA THR A 173 0.43 -5.16 1.68
C THR A 173 0.38 -6.11 2.87
N GLY A 174 -0.13 -7.32 2.67
CA GLY A 174 -0.26 -8.33 3.72
C GLY A 174 -1.25 -9.42 3.35
N GLU A 175 -1.67 -10.23 4.32
CA GLU A 175 -2.56 -11.37 4.11
C GLU A 175 -4.04 -11.04 4.37
N LYS A 176 -4.32 -10.06 5.23
CA LYS A 176 -5.70 -9.73 5.62
C LYS A 176 -6.43 -9.01 4.49
N VAL A 177 -7.76 -9.11 4.49
CA VAL A 177 -8.63 -8.43 3.51
C VAL A 177 -8.54 -6.89 3.56
N GLY A 178 -8.08 -6.33 4.68
CA GLY A 178 -7.82 -4.90 4.84
C GLY A 178 -6.43 -4.46 4.37
N ASP A 179 -5.52 -5.40 4.09
CA ASP A 179 -4.12 -5.09 3.73
C ASP A 179 -4.03 -4.75 2.24
N ILE A 180 -4.59 -3.60 1.87
CA ILE A 180 -4.64 -3.06 0.51
C ILE A 180 -4.44 -1.55 0.54
N GLU A 181 -3.65 -1.03 -0.39
CA GLU A 181 -3.40 0.40 -0.54
C GLU A 181 -3.49 0.85 -2.01
N VAL A 182 -3.73 2.15 -2.20
CA VAL A 182 -3.55 2.79 -3.51
C VAL A 182 -2.07 2.81 -3.83
N PHE A 183 -1.71 2.35 -5.02
CA PHE A 183 -0.31 2.28 -5.41
C PHE A 183 0.30 3.68 -5.54
N ASN A 184 1.42 3.90 -4.85
CA ASN A 184 2.21 5.12 -4.94
C ASN A 184 3.61 4.81 -5.51
N PRO A 185 3.92 5.24 -6.75
CA PRO A 185 5.23 5.01 -7.36
C PRO A 185 6.40 5.55 -6.53
N HIS A 186 6.22 6.70 -5.84
CA HIS A 186 7.28 7.32 -5.05
C HIS A 186 7.72 6.41 -3.89
N ARG A 187 6.77 5.79 -3.17
CA ARG A 187 7.08 4.86 -2.07
C ARG A 187 7.93 3.68 -2.53
N ILE A 188 7.61 3.11 -3.68
CA ILE A 188 8.38 1.97 -4.23
C ILE A 188 9.77 2.40 -4.69
N VAL A 189 9.88 3.54 -5.37
CA VAL A 189 11.18 4.09 -5.80
C VAL A 189 12.07 4.32 -4.58
N ASN A 190 11.53 4.93 -3.51
CA ASN A 190 12.26 5.14 -2.27
C ASN A 190 12.67 3.81 -1.62
N ARG A 191 11.82 2.78 -1.64
CA ARG A 191 12.18 1.44 -1.15
C ARG A 191 13.29 0.78 -1.98
N ILE A 192 13.26 0.91 -3.32
CA ILE A 192 14.30 0.40 -4.22
C ILE A 192 15.64 1.11 -3.96
N LEU A 193 15.59 2.43 -3.79
CA LEU A 193 16.77 3.28 -3.52
C LEU A 193 17.29 3.15 -2.08
N GLY A 194 16.62 2.38 -1.21
CA GLY A 194 17.01 2.24 0.20
C GLY A 194 16.75 3.50 1.05
N LEU A 195 15.84 4.37 0.59
CA LEU A 195 15.42 5.61 1.25
C LEU A 195 14.07 5.48 2.01
N GLY A 196 13.41 4.32 1.92
CA GLY A 196 12.04 4.08 2.39
C GLY A 196 11.80 4.25 3.90
N ASP A 197 12.83 4.19 4.73
CA ASP A 197 12.71 4.28 6.18
C ASP A 197 12.41 5.70 6.67
N ILE A 198 12.73 6.74 5.89
CA ILE A 198 12.55 8.13 6.32
C ILE A 198 11.10 8.58 6.07
N GLU A 199 10.51 8.19 4.94
CA GLU A 199 9.14 8.60 4.59
C GLU A 199 8.07 7.88 5.40
N THR A 200 8.23 6.57 5.63
CA THR A 200 7.35 5.84 6.56
C THR A 200 7.50 6.33 8.00
N LEU A 201 8.69 6.79 8.40
CA LEU A 201 8.84 7.51 9.67
C LEU A 201 8.03 8.80 9.65
N THR A 202 8.12 9.61 8.59
CA THR A 202 7.37 10.87 8.52
C THR A 202 5.87 10.66 8.43
N GLU A 203 5.38 9.66 7.70
CA GLU A 203 3.95 9.32 7.63
C GLU A 203 3.43 8.79 8.97
N LYS A 204 4.19 7.93 9.66
CA LYS A 204 3.85 7.49 11.02
C LYS A 204 3.93 8.62 12.05
N ILE A 205 4.85 9.58 11.84
CA ILE A 205 4.94 10.79 12.65
C ILE A 205 3.74 11.71 12.38
N GLU A 206 3.31 11.86 11.13
CA GLU A 206 2.12 12.62 10.74
C GLU A 206 0.83 11.98 11.27
N GLU A 207 0.68 10.66 11.15
CA GLU A 207 -0.43 9.91 11.76
C GLU A 207 -0.40 9.98 13.29
N ALA A 208 0.77 9.90 13.93
CA ALA A 208 0.90 10.09 15.38
C ALA A 208 0.54 11.52 15.82
N ILE A 209 0.87 12.53 15.00
CA ILE A 209 0.49 13.93 15.22
C ILE A 209 -1.02 14.13 15.04
N ASP A 210 -1.66 13.38 14.13
CA ASP A 210 -3.12 13.44 13.94
C ASP A 210 -3.89 12.67 15.04
N LEU A 211 -3.31 11.57 15.54
CA LEU A 211 -3.77 10.89 16.77
C LEU A 211 -3.61 11.79 18.01
N ASP A 212 -2.56 12.61 18.09
CA ASP A 212 -2.41 13.64 19.14
C ASP A 212 -3.48 14.75 19.04
N LYS A 213 -3.99 15.03 17.84
CA LYS A 213 -5.14 15.94 17.64
C LYS A 213 -6.44 15.36 18.20
N GLN A 214 -6.65 14.05 18.09
CA GLN A 214 -7.79 13.34 18.70
C GLN A 214 -7.63 13.11 20.21
N LYS A 215 -6.39 13.14 20.75
CA LYS A 215 -6.14 13.08 22.19
C LYS A 215 -6.66 14.29 22.98
N LYS A 216 -7.03 15.41 22.34
CA LYS A 216 -7.70 16.52 23.05
C LYS A 216 -9.01 16.09 23.73
N ASP A 217 -9.73 15.13 23.14
CA ASP A 217 -10.96 14.59 23.72
C ASP A 217 -10.68 13.48 24.75
N ALA A 218 -9.57 12.76 24.62
CA ALA A 218 -9.09 11.78 25.60
C ALA A 218 -8.37 12.42 26.82
N LYS A 219 -7.98 13.70 26.73
CA LYS A 219 -7.30 14.46 27.80
C LYS A 219 -8.15 14.65 29.07
N LYS A 220 -9.43 14.26 29.03
CA LYS A 220 -10.31 14.19 30.22
C LYS A 220 -10.17 12.90 31.03
N PHE A 221 -9.45 11.87 30.54
CA PHE A 221 -9.41 10.55 31.18
C PHE A 221 -8.10 10.19 31.91
N ILE A 222 -7.05 11.01 31.81
CA ILE A 222 -5.75 10.70 32.46
C ILE A 222 -5.28 11.91 33.26
N ASP A 223 -5.98 12.16 34.37
CA ASP A 223 -5.38 12.86 35.51
C ASP A 223 -4.32 11.95 36.12
N GLY A 224 -3.05 12.34 36.02
CA GLY A 224 -1.96 11.57 36.60
C GLY A 224 -0.56 12.01 36.18
N ASN A 225 -0.13 13.19 36.63
CA ASN A 225 1.28 13.57 36.86
C ASN A 225 2.33 13.21 35.80
N VAL A 226 2.13 13.65 34.56
CA VAL A 226 3.27 14.02 33.70
C VAL A 226 2.92 15.34 33.02
N ASP A 227 3.84 16.31 33.10
CA ASP A 227 3.68 17.67 32.60
C ASP A 227 3.72 17.69 31.06
N PHE A 228 2.71 17.08 30.43
CA PHE A 228 2.57 16.98 28.97
C PHE A 228 2.51 18.36 28.32
N ASP A 229 1.95 19.35 29.02
CA ASP A 229 1.87 20.73 28.55
C ASP A 229 3.26 21.37 28.47
N GLU A 230 4.17 21.05 29.40
CA GLU A 230 5.55 21.52 29.34
C GLU A 230 6.36 20.80 28.23
N ALA A 231 6.11 19.51 28.02
CA ALA A 231 6.72 18.74 26.94
C ALA A 231 6.30 19.25 25.55
N GLU A 232 5.00 19.52 25.36
CA GLU A 232 4.46 20.07 24.11
C GLU A 232 5.05 21.46 23.80
N LYS A 233 5.15 22.32 24.81
CA LYS A 233 5.80 23.64 24.69
C LYS A 233 7.26 23.54 24.28
N LYS A 234 8.01 22.57 24.84
CA LYS A 234 9.42 22.32 24.50
C LYS A 234 9.57 21.80 23.06
N LEU A 235 8.69 20.90 22.61
CA LEU A 235 8.72 20.39 21.23
C LEU A 235 8.43 21.49 20.21
N LYS A 236 7.40 22.30 20.44
CA LYS A 236 7.05 23.43 19.57
C LYS A 236 8.16 24.48 19.49
N LEU A 237 8.87 24.70 20.60
CA LEU A 237 10.05 25.56 20.66
C LEU A 237 11.16 25.05 19.74
N PHE A 238 11.45 23.75 19.76
CA PHE A 238 12.48 23.12 18.93
C PHE A 238 12.10 23.09 17.46
N GLU A 239 10.84 22.79 17.14
CA GLU A 239 10.32 22.82 15.78
C GLU A 239 10.53 24.20 15.13
N THR A 240 10.23 25.27 15.88
CA THR A 240 10.40 26.66 15.41
C THR A 240 11.88 27.02 15.17
N LEU A 241 12.80 26.48 15.99
CA LEU A 241 14.23 26.68 15.79
C LEU A 241 14.75 25.90 14.58
N ILE A 242 14.32 24.65 14.41
CA ILE A 242 14.73 23.77 13.32
C ILE A 242 14.20 24.26 11.97
N SER A 243 12.98 24.80 11.93
CA SER A 243 12.39 25.37 10.71
C SER A 243 13.22 26.53 10.15
N SER A 244 13.92 27.27 11.02
CA SER A 244 14.81 28.39 10.65
C SER A 244 16.20 27.98 10.15
N MET A 245 16.54 26.68 10.24
CA MET A 245 17.82 26.13 9.77
C MET A 245 17.75 25.71 8.29
N THR A 246 18.89 25.75 7.60
CA THR A 246 19.02 25.20 6.24
C THR A 246 19.09 23.67 6.28
N LYS A 247 18.83 23.02 5.13
CA LYS A 247 18.96 21.55 5.01
C LYS A 247 20.37 21.06 5.38
N GLU A 248 21.40 21.83 5.05
CA GLU A 248 22.80 21.49 5.39
C GLU A 248 23.07 21.58 6.89
N GLU A 249 22.54 22.61 7.57
CA GLU A 249 22.67 22.79 9.01
C GLU A 249 21.93 21.71 9.80
N ARG A 250 20.77 21.25 9.31
CA ARG A 250 20.03 20.12 9.90
C ARG A 250 20.80 18.81 9.79
N LYS A 251 21.45 18.57 8.65
CA LYS A 251 22.29 17.38 8.41
C LYS A 251 23.59 17.43 9.21
N ASN A 252 24.17 18.62 9.39
CA ASN A 252 25.41 18.81 10.13
C ASN A 252 25.32 19.95 11.16
N PRO A 253 24.79 19.68 12.37
CA PRO A 253 24.62 20.70 13.41
C PRO A 253 25.93 21.29 13.96
N LYS A 254 27.10 20.78 13.59
CA LYS A 254 28.39 21.42 13.93
C LYS A 254 28.52 22.80 13.28
N LEU A 255 27.91 23.01 12.12
CA LEU A 255 27.92 24.30 11.41
C LEU A 255 27.24 25.41 12.23
N LEU A 256 26.27 25.04 13.08
CA LEU A 256 25.53 25.96 13.92
C LEU A 256 26.35 26.53 15.09
N LYS A 257 27.61 26.09 15.26
CA LYS A 257 28.57 26.71 16.18
C LYS A 257 29.11 28.04 15.64
N GLU A 258 29.02 28.29 14.33
CA GLU A 258 29.41 29.56 13.74
C GLU A 258 28.47 30.69 14.20
N PRO A 259 29.01 31.82 14.71
CA PRO A 259 28.19 32.90 15.26
C PRO A 259 27.15 33.46 14.29
N SER A 260 27.52 33.62 13.01
CA SER A 260 26.63 34.15 11.97
C SER A 260 25.40 33.26 11.75
N ARG A 261 25.60 31.93 11.68
CA ARG A 261 24.51 30.96 11.48
C ARG A 261 23.60 30.86 12.69
N LYS A 262 24.20 30.81 13.89
CA LYS A 262 23.47 30.86 15.16
C LYS A 262 22.57 32.09 15.23
N GLN A 263 23.11 33.27 14.92
CA GLN A 263 22.37 34.52 15.03
C GLN A 263 21.25 34.63 13.98
N ARG A 264 21.48 34.08 12.78
CA ARG A 264 20.43 33.95 11.75
C ARG A 264 19.27 33.07 12.22
N VAL A 265 19.55 31.89 12.78
CA VAL A 265 18.53 30.94 13.25
C VAL A 265 17.73 31.51 14.43
N ILE A 266 18.41 32.15 15.39
CA ILE A 266 17.78 32.83 16.53
C ILE A 266 16.84 33.95 16.04
N LYS A 267 17.33 34.81 15.14
CA LYS A 267 16.53 35.92 14.59
C LYS A 267 15.35 35.43 13.75
N GLY A 268 15.57 34.40 12.92
CA GLY A 268 14.54 33.82 12.06
C GLY A 268 13.44 33.06 12.81
N SER A 269 13.79 32.46 13.96
CA SER A 269 12.84 31.73 14.81
C SER A 269 12.12 32.61 15.84
N GLY A 270 12.60 33.84 16.06
CA GLY A 270 12.09 34.73 17.11
C GLY A 270 12.30 34.17 18.53
N LYS A 271 13.27 33.26 18.71
CA LYS A 271 13.58 32.61 20.00
C LYS A 271 14.84 33.19 20.64
N THR A 272 15.12 32.81 21.88
CA THR A 272 16.29 33.32 22.60
C THR A 272 17.54 32.50 22.33
N ALA A 273 18.72 33.08 22.60
CA ALA A 273 19.99 32.34 22.54
C ALA A 273 20.04 31.19 23.56
N GLN A 274 19.30 31.31 24.67
CA GLN A 274 19.19 30.26 25.68
C GLN A 274 18.42 29.05 25.14
N ASP A 275 17.32 29.27 24.43
CA ASP A 275 16.52 28.20 23.81
C ASP A 275 17.31 27.46 22.74
N PHE A 276 18.07 28.21 21.92
CA PHE A 276 18.98 27.63 20.95
C PHE A 276 20.07 26.76 21.61
N ASN A 277 20.69 27.24 22.69
CA ASN A 277 21.71 26.47 23.40
C ASN A 277 21.12 25.20 24.06
N LYS A 278 19.88 25.29 24.60
CA LYS A 278 19.15 24.12 25.12
C LYS A 278 18.94 23.06 24.05
N LEU A 279 18.49 23.46 22.85
CA LEU A 279 18.34 22.55 21.71
C LEU A 279 19.67 21.89 21.34
N MET A 280 20.76 22.66 21.25
CA MET A 280 22.09 22.13 20.90
C MET A 280 22.61 21.13 21.94
N ASN A 281 22.38 21.40 23.23
CA ASN A 281 22.77 20.49 24.31
C ASN A 281 21.98 19.18 24.27
N GLN A 282 20.66 19.27 24.07
CA GLN A 282 19.78 18.09 23.92
C GLN A 282 20.18 17.24 22.70
N PHE A 283 20.55 17.89 21.58
CA PHE A 283 21.03 17.20 20.39
C PHE A 283 22.35 16.44 20.63
N GLU A 284 23.34 17.05 21.30
CA GLU A 284 24.60 16.37 21.60
C GLU A 284 24.43 15.24 22.64
N GLN A 285 23.50 15.37 23.59
CA GLN A 285 23.11 14.28 24.50
C GLN A 285 22.50 13.10 23.73
N ALA A 286 21.52 13.36 22.86
CA ALA A 286 20.88 12.34 22.03
C ALA A 286 21.89 11.63 21.11
N LYS A 287 22.82 12.38 20.52
CA LYS A 287 23.90 11.83 19.68
C LYS A 287 24.88 10.97 20.48
N THR A 288 25.16 11.33 21.73
CA THR A 288 26.02 10.53 22.62
C THR A 288 25.34 9.22 22.97
N LEU A 289 24.04 9.26 23.30
CA LEU A 289 23.23 8.07 23.54
C LEU A 289 23.15 7.17 22.30
N MET A 290 22.94 7.74 21.10
CA MET A 290 22.94 6.97 19.85
C MET A 290 24.28 6.31 19.55
N LYS A 291 25.41 6.96 19.86
CA LYS A 291 26.74 6.35 19.72
C LYS A 291 26.96 5.19 20.69
N GLN A 292 26.52 5.34 21.94
CA GLN A 292 26.58 4.27 22.94
C GLN A 292 25.68 3.10 22.54
N PHE A 293 24.49 3.38 22.03
CA PHE A 293 23.56 2.37 21.52
C PHE A 293 24.12 1.64 20.28
N LYS A 294 24.80 2.36 19.37
CA LYS A 294 25.44 1.76 18.18
C LYS A 294 26.58 0.80 18.56
N ASN A 295 27.29 1.10 19.65
CA ASN A 295 28.45 0.32 20.11
C ASN A 295 28.07 -0.80 21.11
N MET A 296 26.78 -1.05 21.35
CA MET A 296 26.36 -2.19 22.17
C MET A 296 26.60 -3.52 21.41
N PRO A 297 27.14 -4.56 22.08
CA PRO A 297 27.41 -5.86 21.46
C PRO A 297 26.14 -6.59 20.98
N ASN A 298 24.96 -6.28 21.54
CA ASN A 298 23.66 -6.80 21.10
C ASN A 298 22.77 -5.71 20.46
N ASN A 299 23.34 -4.93 19.55
CA ASN A 299 22.56 -3.96 18.78
C ASN A 299 21.71 -4.68 17.70
N PRO A 300 20.37 -4.59 17.72
CA PRO A 300 19.50 -5.20 16.70
C PRO A 300 19.82 -4.74 15.28
N LEU A 301 20.41 -3.55 15.12
CA LEU A 301 20.80 -2.98 13.83
C LEU A 301 22.06 -3.61 13.22
N ASN A 302 22.89 -4.30 14.00
CA ASN A 302 24.08 -5.02 13.48
C ASN A 302 23.74 -6.43 12.96
N GLN A 303 22.56 -6.97 13.30
CA GLN A 303 22.06 -8.25 12.78
C GLN A 303 21.37 -8.11 11.41
N LEU A 304 21.31 -6.89 10.87
CA LEU A 304 20.71 -6.56 9.57
C LEU A 304 21.76 -6.25 8.48
N LYS A 305 22.99 -6.73 8.63
CA LYS A 305 24.03 -6.67 7.59
C LYS A 305 24.21 -8.01 6.90
#